data_AF-A0A843VR89-F1
#
_entry.id   AF-A0A843VR89-F1
#
_cell.length_a   1.000
_cell.length_b   1.000
_cell.length_c   1.000
_cell.angle_alpha   90.00
_cell.angle_beta   90.00
_cell.angle_gamma   90.00
#
_symmetry.space_group_name_H-M   'P 1'
#
loop_
_entity.id
_entity.type
_entity.pdbx_description
1 polymer ?
#
loop_
_entity_poly.entity_id
_entity_poly.type
_entity_poly.pdbx_seq_one_letter_code
_entity_poly.pdbx_strand_id
1 'polypeptide(L)'
;MISNARFWERISYYLKVIKPLVLILRMVDGDDKNDMGYLYEAMDKAKKNLRERNPKAYRKWWAIINKRWEMTLYHDLHVAGYFFNPRIQYKDNVHNDGEVMRGTMNVITRLARTMNERLDLNGGFKSIISKLAQIL
;
A
#
# COMPACT_ATOMS: atom_id res chain seq x y z
N MET A 1 -29.13 -2.54 -26.98
CA MET A 1 -27.77 -2.46 -26.39
C MET A 1 -27.77 -2.76 -24.88
N ILE A 2 -28.76 -2.26 -24.13
CA ILE A 2 -28.90 -2.44 -22.67
C ILE A 2 -29.37 -3.84 -22.23
N SER A 3 -29.94 -4.65 -23.12
CA SER A 3 -30.42 -6.02 -22.83
C SER A 3 -29.37 -7.11 -23.07
N ASN A 4 -28.13 -6.75 -23.39
CA ASN A 4 -27.08 -7.71 -23.73
C ASN A 4 -26.36 -8.20 -22.45
N ALA A 5 -26.38 -9.50 -22.18
CA ALA A 5 -25.70 -10.09 -21.02
C ALA A 5 -24.19 -9.77 -20.96
N ARG A 6 -23.49 -9.82 -22.10
CA ARG A 6 -22.06 -9.49 -22.18
C ARG A 6 -21.75 -8.04 -21.82
N PHE A 7 -22.70 -7.13 -22.07
CA PHE A 7 -22.56 -5.73 -21.66
C PHE A 7 -22.54 -5.62 -20.14
N TRP A 8 -23.51 -6.24 -19.46
CA TRP A 8 -23.59 -6.23 -17.99
C TRP A 8 -22.42 -6.95 -17.32
N GLU A 9 -21.94 -8.04 -17.90
CA GLU A 9 -20.73 -8.73 -17.42
C GLU A 9 -19.51 -7.80 -17.44
N ARG A 10 -19.31 -7.04 -18.52
CA ARG A 10 -18.23 -6.04 -18.62
C ARG A 10 -18.40 -4.91 -17.61
N ILE A 11 -19.61 -4.39 -17.43
CA ILE A 11 -19.89 -3.34 -16.43
C ILE A 11 -19.60 -3.85 -15.02
N SER A 12 -20.08 -5.05 -14.67
CA SER A 12 -19.82 -5.69 -13.38
C SER A 12 -18.31 -5.86 -13.14
N TYR A 13 -17.55 -6.23 -14.18
CA TYR A 13 -16.10 -6.30 -14.13
C TYR A 13 -15.47 -4.92 -13.82
N TYR A 14 -15.82 -3.87 -14.57
CA TYR A 14 -15.24 -2.54 -14.35
C TYR A 14 -15.58 -1.99 -12.97
N LEU A 15 -16.82 -2.17 -12.49
CA LEU A 15 -17.22 -1.77 -11.13
C LEU A 15 -16.39 -2.47 -10.06
N LYS A 16 -16.07 -3.75 -10.24
CA LYS A 16 -15.20 -4.50 -9.31
C LYS A 16 -13.78 -3.96 -9.28
N VAL A 17 -13.27 -3.42 -10.39
CA VAL A 17 -11.93 -2.80 -10.46
C VAL A 17 -11.93 -1.38 -9.88
N ILE A 18 -12.97 -0.59 -10.17
CA ILE A 18 -13.04 0.82 -9.79
C ILE A 18 -13.46 1.01 -8.33
N LYS A 19 -14.32 0.14 -7.79
CA LYS A 19 -14.86 0.29 -6.43
C LYS A 19 -13.77 0.40 -5.35
N PRO A 20 -12.73 -0.45 -5.31
CA PRO A 20 -11.62 -0.28 -4.36
C PRO A 20 -10.91 1.07 -4.50
N LEU A 21 -10.72 1.58 -5.73
CA LEU A 21 -10.07 2.87 -5.97
C LEU A 21 -10.90 4.04 -5.45
N VAL A 22 -12.22 3.99 -5.64
CA VAL A 22 -13.13 5.01 -5.10
C VAL A 22 -13.12 5.01 -3.57
N LEU A 23 -13.02 3.83 -2.94
CA LEU A 23 -12.90 3.75 -1.48
C LEU A 23 -11.59 4.37 -0.98
N ILE A 24 -10.47 4.09 -1.66
CA ILE A 24 -9.16 4.69 -1.34
C ILE A 24 -9.21 6.21 -1.49
N LEU A 25 -9.80 6.74 -2.57
CA LEU A 25 -9.95 8.19 -2.76
C LEU A 25 -10.80 8.82 -1.64
N ARG A 26 -11.88 8.16 -1.24
CA ARG A 26 -12.70 8.62 -0.11
C ARG A 26 -11.96 8.61 1.22
N MET A 27 -11.04 7.67 1.46
CA MET A 27 -10.18 7.69 2.66
C MET A 27 -9.21 8.87 2.66
N VAL A 28 -8.80 9.34 1.48
CA VAL A 28 -7.92 10.50 1.33
C VAL A 28 -8.71 11.81 1.49
N ASP A 29 -9.94 11.85 0.94
CA ASP A 29 -10.80 13.02 0.97
C ASP A 29 -11.58 13.17 2.30
N GLY A 30 -11.60 12.13 3.14
CA GLY A 30 -12.29 12.13 4.43
C GLY A 30 -11.48 12.85 5.52
N ASP A 31 -12.17 13.59 6.40
CA ASP A 31 -11.56 14.35 7.51
C ASP A 31 -10.98 13.47 8.65
N ASP A 32 -11.08 12.13 8.55
CA ASP A 32 -10.63 11.21 9.58
C ASP A 32 -9.10 11.05 9.57
N LYS A 33 -8.45 11.80 10.48
CA LYS A 33 -6.98 11.90 10.67
C LYS A 33 -6.22 10.58 10.91
N ASN A 34 -6.91 9.44 11.06
CA ASN A 34 -6.29 8.17 11.45
C ASN A 34 -6.07 7.19 10.28
N ASP A 35 -6.28 7.61 9.04
CA ASP A 35 -6.27 6.71 7.89
C ASP A 35 -4.88 6.46 7.27
N MET A 36 -3.83 7.15 7.72
CA MET A 36 -2.49 7.10 7.08
C MET A 36 -1.97 5.67 6.89
N GLY A 37 -2.08 4.81 7.91
CA GLY A 37 -1.65 3.41 7.80
C GLY A 37 -2.66 2.48 7.10
N TYR A 38 -3.95 2.81 7.17
CA TYR A 38 -5.00 2.06 6.48
C TYR A 38 -5.02 2.33 4.98
N LEU A 39 -4.59 3.52 4.55
CA LEU A 39 -4.52 3.90 3.14
C LEU A 39 -3.58 2.99 2.34
N TYR A 40 -2.39 2.72 2.89
CA TYR A 40 -1.45 1.77 2.28
C TYR A 40 -2.03 0.35 2.26
N GLU A 41 -2.62 -0.13 3.36
CA GLU A 41 -3.27 -1.46 3.42
C GLU A 41 -4.38 -1.58 2.36
N ALA A 42 -5.21 -0.56 2.21
CA ALA A 42 -6.30 -0.54 1.25
C ALA A 42 -5.78 -0.58 -0.20
N MET A 43 -4.70 0.16 -0.49
CA MET A 43 -4.05 0.14 -1.80
C MET A 43 -3.42 -1.23 -2.11
N ASP A 44 -2.68 -1.83 -1.18
CA ASP A 44 -2.09 -3.16 -1.34
C ASP A 44 -3.17 -4.22 -1.59
N LYS A 45 -4.27 -4.19 -0.81
CA LYS A 45 -5.42 -5.08 -1.02
C LYS A 45 -6.08 -4.86 -2.39
N ALA A 46 -6.24 -3.61 -2.84
CA ALA A 46 -6.83 -3.33 -4.15
C ALA A 46 -5.97 -3.94 -5.28
N LYS A 47 -4.65 -3.78 -5.18
CA LYS A 47 -3.68 -4.34 -6.12
C LYS A 47 -3.70 -5.87 -6.12
N LYS A 48 -3.65 -6.53 -4.95
CA LYS A 48 -3.74 -8.00 -4.81
C LYS A 48 -5.03 -8.56 -5.40
N ASN A 49 -6.18 -7.98 -5.05
CA ASN A 49 -7.48 -8.39 -5.58
C ASN A 49 -7.55 -8.29 -7.12
N LEU A 50 -6.96 -7.25 -7.70
CA LEU A 50 -6.91 -7.09 -9.15
C LEU A 50 -6.09 -8.21 -9.81
N ARG A 51 -4.94 -8.55 -9.22
CA ARG A 51 -4.06 -9.63 -9.71
C ARG A 51 -4.73 -10.99 -9.65
N GLU A 52 -5.37 -11.32 -8.53
CA GLU A 52 -6.03 -12.61 -8.32
C GLU A 52 -7.23 -12.82 -9.24
N ARG A 53 -8.02 -11.76 -9.47
CA ARG A 53 -9.25 -11.86 -10.27
C ARG A 53 -9.01 -11.91 -11.77
N ASN A 54 -7.96 -11.26 -12.25
CA ASN A 54 -7.65 -11.28 -13.68
C ASN A 54 -6.15 -11.43 -13.97
N PRO A 55 -5.55 -12.60 -13.66
CA PRO A 55 -4.11 -12.81 -13.78
C PRO A 55 -3.57 -12.57 -15.19
N LYS A 56 -4.40 -12.75 -16.22
CA LYS A 56 -4.03 -12.58 -17.63
C LYS A 56 -4.05 -11.12 -18.11
N ALA A 57 -4.86 -10.25 -17.50
CA ALA A 57 -5.04 -8.87 -17.98
C ALA A 57 -4.89 -7.78 -16.89
N TYR A 58 -4.54 -8.14 -15.65
CA TYR A 58 -4.41 -7.17 -14.56
C TYR A 58 -3.32 -6.12 -14.82
N ARG A 59 -2.26 -6.46 -15.58
CA ARG A 59 -1.09 -5.59 -15.81
C ARG A 59 -1.44 -4.19 -16.29
N LYS A 60 -2.43 -4.06 -17.20
CA LYS A 60 -2.86 -2.75 -17.72
C LYS A 60 -3.45 -1.87 -16.62
N TRP A 61 -4.34 -2.45 -15.81
CA TRP A 61 -4.97 -1.76 -14.67
C TRP A 61 -3.96 -1.46 -13.57
N TRP A 62 -3.09 -2.42 -13.29
CA TRP A 62 -2.01 -2.28 -12.32
C TRP A 62 -1.11 -1.10 -12.66
N ALA A 63 -0.68 -0.95 -13.92
CA ALA A 63 0.16 0.16 -14.34
C ALA A 63 -0.53 1.53 -14.15
N ILE A 64 -1.83 1.63 -14.46
CA ILE A 64 -2.61 2.86 -14.27
C ILE A 64 -2.72 3.20 -12.77
N ILE A 65 -3.03 2.20 -11.94
CA ILE A 65 -3.17 2.36 -10.48
C ILE A 65 -1.84 2.73 -9.85
N ASN A 66 -0.75 2.02 -10.17
CA ASN A 66 0.59 2.32 -9.67
C ASN A 66 1.02 3.75 -10.05
N LYS A 67 0.83 4.14 -11.31
CA LYS A 67 1.18 5.49 -11.75
C LYS A 67 0.42 6.56 -10.96
N ARG A 68 -0.89 6.37 -10.74
CA ARG A 68 -1.69 7.31 -9.93
C ARG A 68 -1.24 7.30 -8.47
N TRP A 69 -1.05 6.12 -7.89
CA TRP A 69 -0.56 5.95 -6.53
C TRP A 69 0.75 6.72 -6.30
N GLU A 70 1.77 6.48 -7.12
CA GLU A 70 3.08 7.12 -7.04
C GLU A 70 3.02 8.64 -7.24
N MET A 71 2.13 9.13 -8.12
CA MET A 71 2.03 10.56 -8.41
C MET A 71 1.25 11.36 -7.38
N THR A 72 0.28 10.75 -6.69
CA THR A 72 -0.67 11.53 -5.87
C THR A 72 -0.79 11.08 -4.42
N LEU A 73 -0.69 9.78 -4.12
CA LEU A 73 -1.07 9.24 -2.81
C LEU A 73 0.06 8.53 -2.08
N TYR A 74 1.11 8.10 -2.77
CA TYR A 74 2.24 7.45 -2.14
C TYR A 74 3.05 8.47 -1.36
N HIS A 75 3.25 8.18 -0.07
CA HIS A 75 4.20 8.88 0.77
C HIS A 75 4.77 7.88 1.76
N ASP A 76 6.07 7.97 2.03
CA ASP A 76 6.75 7.13 3.02
C ASP A 76 6.08 7.21 4.41
N LEU A 77 5.30 8.26 4.69
CA LEU A 77 4.55 8.44 5.93
C LEU A 77 3.33 7.52 6.00
N HIS A 78 2.64 7.27 4.88
CA HIS A 78 1.58 6.25 4.80
C HIS A 78 2.16 4.85 5.03
N VAL A 79 3.33 4.60 4.44
CA VAL A 79 4.07 3.32 4.60
C VAL A 79 4.49 3.11 6.06
N ALA A 80 5.10 4.11 6.68
CA ALA A 80 5.46 4.06 8.09
C ALA A 80 4.21 3.92 8.98
N GLY A 81 3.12 4.63 8.66
CA GLY A 81 1.85 4.50 9.34
C GLY A 81 1.29 3.08 9.28
N TYR A 82 1.43 2.40 8.15
CA TYR A 82 1.05 0.99 7.99
C TYR A 82 1.92 0.08 8.86
N PHE A 83 3.23 0.30 8.81
CA PHE A 83 4.21 -0.48 9.56
C PHE A 83 4.02 -0.36 11.08
N PHE A 84 3.74 0.84 11.58
CA PHE A 84 3.57 1.09 13.01
C PHE A 84 2.15 0.85 13.53
N ASN A 85 1.15 0.55 12.69
CA ASN A 85 -0.22 0.34 13.13
C ASN A 85 -0.40 -1.06 13.75
N PRO A 86 -0.59 -1.19 15.09
CA PRO A 86 -0.68 -2.51 15.73
C PRO A 86 -1.87 -3.33 15.25
N ARG A 87 -2.99 -2.67 14.90
CA ARG A 87 -4.19 -3.34 14.39
C ARG A 87 -3.94 -4.02 13.03
N ILE A 88 -2.93 -3.59 12.30
CA ILE A 88 -2.52 -4.21 11.04
C ILE A 88 -1.43 -5.26 11.30
N GLN A 89 -0.43 -4.93 12.12
CA GLN A 89 0.74 -5.78 12.35
C GLN A 89 0.43 -7.09 13.08
N TYR A 90 -0.61 -7.13 13.90
CA TYR A 90 -1.03 -8.35 14.60
C TYR A 90 -2.07 -9.20 13.84
N LYS A 91 -2.26 -8.98 12.52
CA LYS A 91 -3.09 -9.83 11.66
C LYS A 91 -2.27 -10.99 11.07
N ASP A 92 -2.90 -12.14 10.83
CA ASP A 92 -2.25 -13.38 10.35
C ASP A 92 -1.54 -13.27 8.98
N ASN A 93 -1.81 -12.22 8.19
CA ASN A 93 -1.30 -12.07 6.82
C ASN A 93 -0.73 -10.65 6.57
N VAL A 94 0.09 -10.15 7.49
CA VAL A 94 0.76 -8.85 7.30
C VAL A 94 1.75 -8.89 6.14
N HIS A 95 1.86 -7.79 5.39
CA HIS A 95 2.74 -7.70 4.24
C HIS A 95 3.80 -6.63 4.46
N ASN A 96 4.94 -7.06 4.99
CA ASN A 96 6.09 -6.22 5.32
C ASN A 96 7.23 -6.48 4.33
N ASP A 97 7.03 -6.07 3.07
CA ASP A 97 8.02 -6.26 2.02
C ASP A 97 9.14 -5.19 2.04
N GLY A 98 10.03 -5.24 1.06
CA GLY A 98 11.12 -4.28 0.93
C GLY A 98 10.65 -2.83 0.70
N GLU A 99 9.48 -2.62 0.11
CA GLU A 99 8.87 -1.28 -0.03
C GLU A 99 8.48 -0.75 1.34
N VAL A 100 7.81 -1.57 2.16
CA VAL A 100 7.40 -1.20 3.52
C VAL A 100 8.58 -0.87 4.40
N MET A 101 9.61 -1.72 4.40
CA MET A 101 10.82 -1.50 5.19
C MET A 101 11.53 -0.21 4.80
N ARG A 102 11.71 0.02 3.49
CA ARG A 102 12.41 1.19 2.97
C ARG A 102 11.64 2.48 3.26
N GLY A 103 10.34 2.51 2.99
CA GLY A 103 9.50 3.69 3.25
C GLY A 103 9.49 4.03 4.74
N THR A 104 9.37 3.03 5.61
CA THR A 104 9.45 3.22 7.07
C THR A 104 10.80 3.81 7.47
N MET A 105 11.89 3.26 6.97
CA MET A 105 13.23 3.73 7.27
C MET A 105 13.47 5.19 6.82
N ASN A 106 12.93 5.57 5.65
CA ASN A 106 13.02 6.94 5.17
C ASN A 106 12.37 7.93 6.14
N VAL A 107 11.22 7.57 6.72
CA VAL A 107 10.55 8.40 7.74
C VAL A 107 11.37 8.50 9.01
N ILE A 108 11.83 7.38 9.56
CA ILE A 108 12.63 7.37 10.80
C ILE A 108 13.90 8.21 10.60
N THR A 109 14.61 8.02 9.48
CA THR A 109 15.82 8.77 9.15
C THR A 109 15.56 10.27 9.00
N ARG A 110 14.42 10.66 8.42
CA ARG A 110 14.02 12.06 8.32
C ARG A 110 13.72 12.68 9.68
N LEU A 111 13.13 11.91 10.61
CA LEU A 111 12.81 12.34 11.97
C LEU A 111 14.02 12.36 12.91
N ALA A 112 15.09 11.64 12.58
CA ALA A 112 16.35 11.67 13.32
C ALA A 112 16.93 13.09 13.35
N ARG A 113 17.25 13.56 14.55
CA ARG A 113 17.61 14.94 14.86
C ARG A 113 19.09 15.22 14.60
N THR A 114 19.94 14.19 14.61
CA THR A 114 21.39 14.33 14.44
C THR A 114 21.96 13.44 13.34
N MET A 115 23.14 13.81 12.81
CA MET A 115 23.85 13.03 11.80
C MET A 115 24.29 11.66 12.33
N ASN A 116 24.67 11.58 13.61
CA ASN A 116 25.07 10.32 14.27
C ASN A 116 23.90 9.35 14.40
N GLU A 117 22.72 9.83 14.81
CA GLU A 117 21.49 9.01 14.83
C GLU A 117 21.17 8.44 13.44
N ARG A 118 21.35 9.23 12.37
CA ARG A 118 21.13 8.76 10.99
C ARG A 118 22.13 7.67 10.57
N LEU A 119 23.40 7.79 10.97
CA LEU A 119 24.43 6.80 10.67
C LEU A 119 24.18 5.48 11.44
N ASP A 120 23.83 5.57 12.72
CA ASP A 120 23.51 4.42 13.57
C ASP A 120 22.24 3.70 13.10
N LEU A 121 21.20 4.45 12.68
CA LEU A 121 20.01 3.87 12.06
C LEU A 121 20.38 3.12 10.78
N ASN A 122 21.20 3.70 9.90
CA ASN A 122 21.58 3.04 8.66
C ASN A 122 22.38 1.74 8.87
N GLY A 123 23.13 1.61 9.96
CA GLY A 123 23.84 0.40 10.35
C GLY A 123 22.96 -0.60 11.13
N GLY A 124 22.37 -0.16 12.24
CA GLY A 124 21.59 -0.99 13.17
C GLY A 124 20.23 -1.42 12.62
N PHE A 125 19.53 -0.54 11.91
CA PHE A 125 18.23 -0.85 11.33
C PHE A 125 18.35 -1.82 10.14
N LYS A 126 19.42 -1.73 9.33
CA LYS A 126 19.74 -2.77 8.32
C LYS A 126 19.97 -4.14 8.94
N SER A 127 20.63 -4.20 10.11
CA SER A 127 20.83 -5.45 10.85
C SER A 127 19.49 -6.01 11.37
N ILE A 128 18.61 -5.16 11.90
CA ILE A 128 17.27 -5.55 12.36
C ILE A 128 16.40 -5.99 11.18
N ILE A 129 16.41 -5.29 10.05
CA ILE A 129 15.68 -5.67 8.83
C ILE A 129 16.17 -7.03 8.31
N SER A 130 17.49 -7.23 8.24
CA SER A 130 18.07 -8.51 7.82
C SER A 130 17.62 -9.66 8.73
N LYS A 131 17.54 -9.42 10.05
CA LYS A 131 17.04 -10.41 11.01
C LYS A 131 15.54 -10.64 10.88
N LEU A 132 14.72 -9.60 10.73
CA LEU A 132 13.26 -9.74 10.57
C LEU A 132 12.87 -10.43 9.25
N ALA A 133 13.59 -10.14 8.15
CA ALA A 133 13.40 -10.79 6.85
C ALA A 133 13.85 -12.26 6.81
N GLN A 134 14.57 -12.74 7.83
CA GLN A 134 14.96 -14.16 7.98
C GLN A 134 13.96 -14.97 8.82
N ILE A 135 13.05 -14.30 9.54
CA ILE A 135 12.10 -14.92 10.48
C ILE A 135 10.66 -14.88 9.94
N LEU A 136 10.44 -14.20 8.80
CA LEU A 136 9.21 -14.20 8.00
C LEU A 136 9.46 -14.95 6.69
#